data_AF-A0A822FZB2-F1
#
_entry.id   AF-A0A822FZB2-F1
#
_cell.length_a   1.000
_cell.length_b   1.000
_cell.length_c   1.000
_cell.angle_alpha   90.00
_cell.angle_beta   90.00
_cell.angle_gamma   90.00
#
_symmetry.space_group_name_H-M   'P 1'
#
loop_
_entity.id
_entity.type
_entity.pdbx_description
1 polymer ?
#
loop_
_entity_poly.entity_id
_entity_poly.type
_entity_poly.pdbx_seq_one_letter_code
_entity_poly.pdbx_strand_id
1 'polypeptide(L)' 'IPAATTVVTTIFPPSTTTPPSTTTPPLTTTTTTPLTTTAKAYYLIESIDETVEPCEDFYHFACGTWLKNARIPEDST' A
#
# COMPACT_ATOMS: atom_id res chain seq x y z
N ILE A 1 19.26 52.22 -11.13
CA ILE A 1 17.80 52.33 -10.91
C ILE A 1 17.32 50.98 -10.40
N PRO A 2 17.06 50.80 -9.10
CA PRO A 2 16.53 49.54 -8.55
C PRO A 2 15.00 49.57 -8.64
N ALA A 3 14.39 48.63 -9.34
CA ALA A 3 12.95 48.43 -9.32
C ALA A 3 12.61 47.44 -8.19
N ALA A 4 11.85 47.91 -7.22
CA ALA A 4 11.33 47.15 -6.10
C ALA A 4 10.17 46.23 -6.51
N THR A 5 9.79 45.37 -5.56
CA THR A 5 8.46 44.77 -5.34
C THR A 5 8.11 43.52 -6.17
N THR A 6 8.12 42.33 -5.55
CA THR A 6 6.93 41.71 -4.91
C THR A 6 7.19 40.22 -4.62
N VAL A 7 7.13 39.88 -3.33
CA VAL A 7 6.78 38.60 -2.69
C VAL A 7 6.07 37.58 -3.60
N VAL A 8 6.50 36.30 -3.61
CA VAL A 8 5.69 35.13 -3.18
C VAL A 8 6.60 33.89 -3.13
N THR A 9 6.93 33.53 -1.90
CA THR A 9 7.24 32.18 -1.42
C THR A 9 6.19 31.17 -1.89
N THR A 10 6.51 30.40 -2.93
CA THR A 10 5.84 29.13 -3.27
C THR A 10 6.97 28.15 -3.58
N ILE A 11 7.59 27.50 -2.59
CA ILE A 11 7.03 26.31 -1.94
C ILE A 11 6.01 25.68 -2.87
N PHE A 12 6.52 25.03 -3.91
CA PHE A 12 5.74 23.98 -4.57
C PHE A 12 5.46 22.95 -3.47
N PRO A 13 4.20 22.71 -3.06
CA PRO A 13 3.92 21.58 -2.19
C PRO A 13 4.45 20.31 -2.88
N PRO A 14 4.99 19.32 -2.15
CA PRO A 14 5.11 17.99 -2.73
C PRO A 14 3.71 17.61 -3.18
N SER A 15 3.57 17.21 -4.44
CA SER A 15 2.31 16.88 -5.08
C SER A 15 1.39 16.09 -4.15
N THR A 16 0.43 16.77 -3.51
CA THR A 16 -0.78 16.15 -3.02
C THR A 16 -1.66 15.92 -4.23
N THR A 17 -1.24 14.99 -5.10
CA THR A 17 -2.17 14.21 -5.90
C THR A 17 -2.95 13.37 -4.92
N THR A 18 -3.93 14.00 -4.27
CA THR A 18 -5.03 13.30 -3.63
C THR A 18 -5.50 12.26 -4.63
N PRO A 19 -5.44 10.94 -4.33
CA PRO A 19 -6.18 10.00 -5.14
C PRO A 19 -7.62 10.52 -5.19
N PRO A 20 -8.32 10.43 -6.35
CA PRO A 20 -9.74 10.72 -6.33
C PRO A 20 -10.34 9.87 -5.22
N SER A 21 -10.90 10.52 -4.20
CA SER A 21 -11.72 9.88 -3.18
C SER A 21 -12.81 9.12 -3.94
N THR A 22 -12.50 7.86 -4.22
CA THR A 22 -13.36 6.99 -4.99
C THR A 22 -14.47 6.67 -4.02
N THR A 23 -15.62 7.28 -4.31
CA THR A 23 -16.94 7.07 -3.74
C THR A 23 -16.97 5.76 -2.97
N THR A 24 -16.93 5.88 -1.64
CA THR A 24 -16.99 4.75 -0.72
C THR A 24 -18.17 3.88 -1.15
N PRO A 25 -17.95 2.66 -1.70
CA PRO A 25 -19.05 1.72 -1.83
C PRO A 25 -19.64 1.54 -0.43
N PRO A 26 -20.97 1.32 -0.28
CA PRO A 26 -21.53 1.04 1.03
C PRO A 26 -20.67 -0.03 1.68
N LEU A 27 -20.29 0.19 2.94
CA LEU A 27 -19.61 -0.79 3.77
C LEU A 27 -20.56 -1.98 3.89
N THR A 28 -20.59 -2.85 2.89
CA THR A 28 -21.29 -4.12 2.94
C THR A 28 -20.50 -4.91 3.94
N THR A 29 -21.07 -4.99 5.14
CA THR A 29 -20.65 -5.88 6.21
C THR A 29 -20.27 -7.21 5.61
N THR A 30 -18.96 -7.43 5.58
CA THR A 30 -18.32 -8.65 5.10
C THR A 30 -19.12 -9.80 5.69
N THR A 31 -19.69 -10.63 4.83
CA THR A 31 -20.32 -11.88 5.23
C THR A 31 -19.32 -12.60 6.13
N THR A 32 -19.61 -12.66 7.43
CA THR A 32 -18.78 -13.33 8.43
C THR A 32 -18.81 -14.82 8.10
N THR A 33 -17.97 -15.25 7.18
CA THR A 33 -17.68 -16.66 6.97
C THR A 33 -17.25 -17.20 8.33
N PRO A 34 -17.84 -18.30 8.83
CA PRO A 34 -17.48 -18.83 10.14
C PRO A 34 -15.96 -19.08 10.20
N LEU A 35 -15.42 -18.93 11.41
CA LEU A 35 -14.02 -18.91 11.86
C LEU A 35 -13.22 -20.21 11.55
N THR A 36 -13.39 -20.79 10.36
CA THR A 36 -12.63 -21.93 9.83
C THR A 36 -11.56 -21.48 8.82
N THR A 37 -11.53 -20.19 8.46
CA THR A 37 -10.53 -19.57 7.55
C THR A 37 -9.34 -18.98 8.32
N THR A 38 -9.05 -19.45 9.53
CA THR A 38 -8.02 -18.87 10.41
C THR A 38 -6.60 -19.04 9.83
N ALA A 39 -6.30 -20.20 9.26
CA ALA A 39 -4.95 -20.49 8.75
C ALA A 39 -4.58 -19.62 7.54
N LYS A 40 -5.54 -19.37 6.62
CA LYS A 40 -5.28 -18.51 5.45
C LYS A 40 -5.15 -17.05 5.83
N ALA A 41 -5.97 -16.58 6.76
CA ALA A 41 -5.88 -15.22 7.27
C ALA A 41 -4.55 -14.99 8.00
N TYR A 42 -4.11 -15.96 8.81
CA TYR A 42 -2.83 -15.91 9.50
C TYR A 42 -1.64 -15.86 8.52
N TYR A 43 -1.64 -16.73 7.51
CA TYR A 43 -0.62 -16.75 6.47
C TYR A 43 -0.53 -15.42 5.70
N LEU A 44 -1.68 -14.79 5.41
CA LEU A 44 -1.70 -13.49 4.76
C LEU A 44 -1.01 -12.43 5.64
N ILE A 45 -1.32 -12.39 6.93
CA ILE A 45 -0.74 -11.44 7.88
C ILE A 45 0.79 -11.63 7.98
N GLU A 46 1.27 -12.88 7.99
CA GLU A 46 2.72 -13.17 7.99
C GLU A 46 3.43 -12.77 6.70
N SER A 47 2.71 -12.68 5.57
CA SER A 47 3.29 -12.34 4.27
C SER A 47 3.45 -10.84 4.01
N ILE A 48 2.83 -9.99 4.84
CA ILE A 48 2.83 -8.53 4.71
C ILE A 48 4.17 -7.94 5.15
N ASP A 49 4.60 -6.89 4.45
CA ASP A 49 5.74 -6.04 4.80
C ASP A 49 5.26 -4.62 5.15
N GLU A 50 5.12 -4.34 6.44
CA GLU A 50 4.64 -3.04 6.96
C GLU A 50 5.63 -1.88 6.73
N THR A 51 6.83 -2.16 6.22
CA THR A 51 7.82 -1.11 5.89
C THR A 51 7.54 -0.42 4.56
N VAL A 52 6.62 -0.96 3.75
CA VAL A 52 6.24 -0.44 2.43
C VAL A 52 4.88 0.23 2.52
N GLU A 53 4.75 1.45 2.01
CA GLU A 53 3.46 2.11 1.94
C GLU A 53 2.56 1.44 0.88
N PRO A 54 1.32 1.03 1.23
CA PRO A 54 0.44 0.31 0.30
C PRO A 54 -0.02 1.16 -0.89
N CYS A 55 0.04 2.49 -0.77
CA CYS A 55 -0.30 3.43 -1.84
C CYS A 55 0.82 3.57 -2.88
N GLU A 56 2.07 3.31 -2.49
CA GLU A 56 3.25 3.42 -3.35
C GLU A 56 3.55 2.09 -4.05
N ASP A 57 3.53 0.97 -3.30
CA ASP A 57 3.72 -0.37 -3.85
C ASP A 57 2.93 -1.42 -3.07
N PHE A 58 1.67 -1.62 -3.50
CA PHE A 58 0.78 -2.59 -2.87
C PHE A 58 1.29 -4.04 -2.96
N TYR A 59 2.05 -4.38 -4.01
CA TYR A 59 2.55 -5.75 -4.19
C TYR A 59 3.63 -6.06 -3.18
N HIS A 60 4.59 -5.15 -2.99
CA HIS A 60 5.62 -5.31 -1.97
C HIS A 60 5.06 -5.19 -0.55
N PHE A 61 4.05 -4.35 -0.33
CA PHE A 61 3.34 -4.33 0.95
C PHE A 61 2.67 -5.67 1.26
N ALA A 62 1.90 -6.24 0.31
CA ALA A 62 1.12 -7.45 0.56
C ALA A 62 1.96 -8.75 0.56
N CYS A 63 3.09 -8.78 -0.16
CA CYS A 63 3.86 -10.01 -0.40
C CYS A 63 5.37 -9.88 -0.15
N GLY A 64 5.86 -8.72 0.30
CA GLY A 64 7.29 -8.45 0.43
C GLY A 64 8.01 -9.40 1.38
N THR A 65 7.37 -9.78 2.49
CA THR A 65 7.92 -10.76 3.44
C THR A 65 7.98 -12.16 2.84
N TRP A 66 6.96 -12.55 2.07
CA TRP A 66 6.99 -13.83 1.35
C TRP A 66 8.09 -13.88 0.31
N LEU A 67 8.28 -12.81 -0.48
CA LEU A 67 9.30 -12.75 -1.53
C LEU A 67 10.72 -12.90 -0.97
N LYS A 68 10.98 -12.34 0.23
CA LYS A 68 12.25 -12.48 0.94
C LYS A 68 12.56 -13.93 1.37
N ASN A 69 11.51 -14.70 1.65
CA ASN A 69 11.61 -16.06 2.21
C ASN A 69 11.40 -17.17 1.17
N ALA A 70 10.75 -16.86 0.06
CA ALA A 70 10.44 -17.82 -1.00
C ALA A 70 11.73 -18.31 -1.67
N ARG A 71 11.91 -19.63 -1.73
CA ARG A 71 12.94 -20.28 -2.52
C ARG A 71 12.28 -20.99 -3.69
N ILE A 72 12.75 -20.71 -4.89
CA ILE A 72 12.39 -21.50 -6.06
C ILE A 72 13.16 -22.81 -5.95
N PRO A 73 12.49 -23.98 -5.82
CA PRO A 73 13.21 -25.24 -5.85
C PRO A 73 13.89 -25.38 -7.22
N GLU A 74 15.16 -25.76 -7.21
CA GLU A 74 15.87 -26.19 -8.41
C GLU A 74 15.09 -27.37 -9.02
N ASP A 75 14.78 -27.29 -10.30
CA ASP A 75 13.73 -28.09 -10.95
C ASP A 75 13.81 -29.61 -10.70
N SER A 76 12.61 -30.13 -10.47
CA SER A 76 12.10 -31.48 -10.68
C SER A 76 12.74 -32.19 -11.89
N THR A 77 13.62 -33.15 -11.61
CA THR A 77 13.99 -34.21 -12.57
C THR A 77 12.99 -35.35 -12.54
#